data_AF-A0A7V4FZS9-F1
#
_entry.id   AF-A0A7V4FZS9-F1
#
_cell.length_a   1.000
_cell.length_b   1.000
_cell.length_c   1.000
_cell.angle_alpha   90.00
_cell.angle_beta   90.00
_cell.angle_gamma   90.00
#
_symmetry.space_group_name_H-M   'P 1'
#
loop_
_entity.id
_entity.type
_entity.pdbx_description
1 polymer ?
#
loop_
_entity_poly.entity_id
_entity_poly.type
_entity_poly.pdbx_seq_one_letter_code
_entity_poly.pdbx_strand_id
1 'polypeptide(L)'
;MVPECRVGQPGPRARLGQRHRCRLTPLPRSEGGKIRMAALFAVPYLSVLVLAVAVVLRWVRIAKMPLHLRWELYPVTYDSHRSHSGGSVFEHVNWWQIERKANHLGKLRVVLAEIFLLKGVHDNNRALWLRSYPFHLGLFLQCAFAVLLVAGALAEAGGAQITPHAGGVAGWLATGTMVAGTAGFAVLGLGSLALLVRRLGDPLLRETSTGADFLNLLLFLAHAVLGLVTFALVDGDYLFLRGFVRAVVTFQAPAALPWLVDAEILSGCSLIAYIPLTHMSHFFTKWFTYHRVRWDDEPNRVGSRIEATVRRQLGYKVEWNAPHIRGAGTKTWADVATEKGVDE
;
A
#
# COMPACT_ATOMS: atom_id res chain seq x y z
N MET A 1 7.54 31.65 -32.50
CA MET A 1 8.22 30.95 -33.61
C MET A 1 8.96 32.00 -34.42
N VAL A 2 10.27 31.86 -34.61
CA VAL A 2 11.03 32.70 -35.57
C VAL A 2 11.90 31.74 -36.38
N PRO A 3 11.71 31.63 -37.70
CA PRO A 3 12.59 30.85 -38.55
C PRO A 3 13.86 31.67 -38.83
N GLU A 4 15.01 31.20 -38.33
CA GLU A 4 16.30 31.80 -38.67
C GLU A 4 16.85 31.10 -39.92
N CYS A 5 16.44 31.57 -41.09
CA CYS A 5 17.00 31.13 -42.37
C CYS A 5 18.30 31.91 -42.64
N ARG A 6 19.47 31.28 -42.42
CA ARG A 6 20.73 31.81 -42.96
C ARG A 6 20.71 31.70 -44.49
N VAL A 7 20.56 32.84 -45.16
CA VAL A 7 20.72 32.96 -46.62
C VAL A 7 22.21 32.86 -46.92
N GLY A 8 22.65 31.73 -47.49
CA GLY A 8 23.96 31.63 -48.13
C GLY A 8 23.95 32.40 -49.45
N GLN A 9 24.94 33.26 -49.67
CA GLN A 9 25.09 34.00 -50.92
C GLN A 9 25.18 33.03 -52.13
N PRO A 10 24.53 33.31 -53.27
CA PRO A 10 24.54 32.41 -54.41
C PRO A 10 25.83 32.59 -55.24
N GLY A 11 26.65 31.54 -55.33
CA GLY A 11 27.70 31.42 -56.34
C GLY A 11 27.12 31.00 -57.70
N PRO A 12 27.77 31.34 -58.83
CA PRO A 12 27.21 31.15 -60.17
C PRO A 12 27.40 29.70 -60.63
N ARG A 13 26.48 28.80 -60.25
CA ARG A 13 26.19 27.50 -60.88
C ARG A 13 25.06 26.79 -60.12
N ALA A 14 23.82 27.20 -60.38
CA ALA A 14 22.65 26.53 -59.81
C ALA A 14 22.44 25.17 -60.50
N ARG A 15 22.74 24.07 -59.79
CA ARG A 15 22.19 22.74 -60.09
C ARG A 15 20.90 22.57 -59.28
N LEU A 16 19.79 22.23 -59.95
CA LEU A 16 18.56 21.79 -59.29
C LEU A 16 18.87 20.56 -58.41
N GLY A 17 18.60 20.65 -57.11
CA GLY A 17 18.68 19.47 -56.22
C GLY A 17 19.11 19.68 -54.76
N GLN A 18 19.16 20.90 -54.21
CA GLN A 18 19.44 21.07 -52.78
C GLN A 18 18.17 21.01 -51.94
N ARG A 19 17.91 19.85 -51.32
CA ARG A 19 16.94 19.73 -50.21
C ARG A 19 17.47 20.53 -49.01
N HIS A 20 16.83 21.64 -48.70
CA HIS A 20 17.10 22.39 -47.47
C HIS A 20 16.71 21.54 -46.25
N ARG A 21 17.71 21.07 -45.50
CA ARG A 21 17.48 20.49 -44.16
C ARG A 21 17.23 21.62 -43.17
N CYS A 22 15.96 21.94 -42.92
CA CYS A 22 15.57 22.68 -41.72
C CYS A 22 15.90 21.82 -40.49
N ARG A 23 17.01 22.10 -39.80
CA ARG A 23 17.19 21.65 -38.42
C ARG A 23 16.26 22.48 -37.55
N LEU A 24 15.18 21.86 -37.08
CA LEU A 24 14.40 22.38 -35.97
C LEU A 24 15.28 22.31 -34.72
N THR A 25 15.91 23.42 -34.35
CA THR A 25 16.54 23.58 -33.04
C THR A 25 15.45 23.70 -31.99
N PRO A 26 15.44 22.84 -30.94
CA PRO A 26 14.50 23.01 -29.83
C PRO A 26 14.71 24.36 -29.18
N LEU A 27 13.62 25.12 -28.95
CA LEU A 27 13.68 26.35 -28.17
C LEU A 27 14.25 26.04 -26.77
N PRO A 28 15.11 26.91 -26.21
CA PRO A 28 15.59 26.73 -24.85
C PRO A 28 14.40 26.70 -23.88
N ARG A 29 14.27 25.60 -23.12
CA ARG A 29 13.27 25.52 -22.04
C ARG A 29 13.50 26.69 -21.08
N SER A 30 12.43 27.38 -20.70
CA SER A 30 12.50 28.38 -19.62
C SER A 30 13.10 27.74 -18.37
N GLU A 31 13.89 28.49 -17.62
CA GLU A 31 14.53 28.01 -16.38
C GLU A 31 13.50 27.37 -15.43
N GLY A 32 12.29 27.95 -15.34
CA GLY A 32 11.18 27.37 -14.57
C GLY A 32 10.73 25.98 -15.04
N GLY A 33 10.79 25.69 -16.35
CA GLY A 33 10.47 24.37 -16.89
C GLY A 33 11.52 23.31 -16.53
N LYS A 34 12.80 23.69 -16.39
CA LYS A 34 13.86 22.80 -15.94
C LYS A 34 13.71 22.45 -14.46
N ILE A 35 13.45 23.45 -13.62
CA ILE A 35 13.25 23.28 -12.17
C ILE A 35 12.05 22.37 -11.89
N ARG A 36 10.91 22.63 -12.55
CA ARG A 36 9.71 21.78 -12.45
C ARG A 36 10.01 20.31 -12.77
N MET A 37 10.73 20.06 -13.86
CA MET A 37 11.04 18.70 -14.30
C MET A 37 12.01 17.98 -13.36
N ALA A 38 13.02 18.69 -12.86
CA ALA A 38 13.96 18.15 -11.89
C ALA A 38 13.26 17.79 -10.56
N ALA A 39 12.37 18.66 -10.08
CA ALA A 39 11.57 18.40 -8.89
C ALA A 39 10.67 17.17 -9.08
N LEU A 40 9.94 17.11 -10.20
CA LEU A 40 9.06 15.97 -10.53
C LEU A 40 9.85 14.66 -10.61
N PHE A 41 11.04 14.68 -11.19
CA PHE A 41 11.91 13.51 -11.28
C PHE A 41 12.40 13.03 -9.91
N ALA A 42 12.64 13.94 -8.96
CA ALA A 42 13.09 13.60 -7.61
C ALA A 42 11.97 13.01 -6.73
N VAL A 43 10.72 13.40 -6.95
CA VAL A 43 9.57 13.03 -6.10
C VAL A 43 9.40 11.52 -5.93
N PRO A 44 9.40 10.67 -6.98
CA PRO A 44 9.25 9.23 -6.82
C PRO A 44 10.30 8.60 -5.89
N TYR A 45 11.57 9.03 -6.00
CA TYR A 45 12.64 8.52 -5.15
C TYR A 45 12.44 8.92 -3.69
N LEU A 46 12.05 10.18 -3.45
CA LEU A 46 11.74 10.66 -2.10
C LEU A 46 10.54 9.90 -1.50
N SER A 47 9.48 9.68 -2.29
CA SER A 47 8.31 8.94 -1.84
C SER A 47 8.63 7.49 -1.47
N VAL A 48 9.44 6.80 -2.27
CA VAL A 48 9.90 5.44 -1.97
C VAL A 48 10.80 5.42 -0.73
N LEU A 49 11.67 6.42 -0.56
CA LEU A 49 12.50 6.55 0.65
C LEU A 49 11.64 6.74 1.90
N VAL A 50 10.65 7.64 1.86
CA VAL A 50 9.71 7.86 2.97
C VAL A 50 8.92 6.58 3.27
N LEU A 51 8.44 5.88 2.23
CA LEU A 51 7.77 4.59 2.40
C LEU A 51 8.66 3.58 3.13
N ALA A 52 9.91 3.41 2.69
CA ALA A 52 10.85 2.47 3.28
C ALA A 52 11.14 2.81 4.75
N VAL A 53 11.43 4.07 5.05
CA VAL A 53 11.70 4.55 6.42
C VAL A 53 10.47 4.36 7.31
N ALA A 54 9.27 4.74 6.84
CA ALA A 54 8.03 4.60 7.58
C ALA A 54 7.72 3.14 7.92
N VAL A 55 7.90 2.22 6.97
CA VAL A 55 7.71 0.78 7.17
C VAL A 55 8.70 0.25 8.21
N VAL A 56 9.99 0.58 8.10
CA VAL A 56 11.02 0.16 9.06
C VAL A 56 10.70 0.65 10.46
N LEU A 57 10.42 1.94 10.63
CA LEU A 57 10.08 2.53 11.94
C LEU A 57 8.85 1.85 12.56
N ARG A 58 7.84 1.54 11.74
CA ARG A 58 6.64 0.87 12.21
C ARG A 58 6.90 -0.58 12.60
N TRP A 59 7.72 -1.29 11.83
CA TRP A 59 8.14 -2.65 12.16
C TRP A 59 8.94 -2.71 13.47
N VAL A 60 9.89 -1.79 13.65
CA VAL A 60 10.65 -1.66 14.90
C VAL A 60 9.72 -1.37 16.07
N ARG A 61 8.71 -0.50 15.89
CA ARG A 61 7.71 -0.22 16.92
C ARG A 61 6.90 -1.46 17.29
N ILE A 62 6.39 -2.20 16.31
CA ILE A 62 5.61 -3.43 16.53
C ILE A 62 6.46 -4.51 17.21
N ALA A 63 7.71 -4.70 16.78
CA ALA A 63 8.62 -5.69 17.35
C ALA A 63 8.99 -5.38 18.82
N LYS A 64 8.93 -4.12 19.23
CA LYS A 64 9.16 -3.67 20.61
C LYS A 64 7.91 -3.69 21.50
N MET A 65 6.73 -3.95 20.94
CA MET A 65 5.50 -3.99 21.75
C MET A 65 5.52 -5.15 22.75
N PRO A 66 4.82 -5.02 23.89
CA PRO A 66 4.63 -6.10 24.83
C PRO A 66 4.00 -7.35 24.18
N LEU A 67 4.07 -8.47 24.90
CA LEU A 67 3.47 -9.72 24.43
C LEU A 67 1.96 -9.48 24.33
N HIS A 68 1.39 -9.76 23.17
CA HIS A 68 -0.04 -9.64 22.98
C HIS A 68 -0.76 -10.78 23.72
N LEU A 69 -1.91 -10.46 24.31
CA LEU A 69 -2.81 -11.46 24.87
C LEU A 69 -3.69 -12.00 23.74
N ARG A 70 -3.68 -13.31 23.54
CA ARG A 70 -4.64 -13.96 22.64
C ARG A 70 -6.03 -13.89 23.28
N TRP A 71 -6.97 -13.32 22.56
CA TRP A 71 -8.39 -13.56 22.79
C TRP A 71 -8.77 -14.73 21.89
N GLU A 72 -9.33 -15.82 22.44
CA GLU A 72 -9.65 -17.02 21.66
C GLU A 72 -10.73 -16.72 20.61
N LEU A 73 -10.30 -16.32 19.42
CA LEU A 73 -11.17 -16.08 18.28
C LEU A 73 -11.17 -17.33 17.40
N TYR A 74 -12.24 -18.10 17.49
CA TYR A 74 -12.49 -19.28 16.65
C TYR A 74 -12.53 -18.96 15.15
N PRO A 75 -12.25 -19.94 14.28
CA PRO A 75 -11.66 -21.26 14.52
C PRO A 75 -10.12 -21.27 14.47
N VAL A 76 -9.49 -22.23 15.17
CA VAL A 76 -8.03 -22.43 15.20
C VAL A 76 -7.59 -23.22 13.96
N THR A 77 -6.63 -22.69 13.19
CA THR A 77 -6.21 -23.27 11.90
C THR A 77 -5.19 -24.41 12.03
N TYR A 78 -4.66 -24.69 13.23
CA TYR A 78 -3.60 -25.68 13.45
C TYR A 78 -4.08 -27.09 13.82
N ASP A 79 -5.38 -27.33 13.92
CA ASP A 79 -5.89 -28.68 14.18
C ASP A 79 -6.54 -29.22 12.91
N SER A 80 -5.88 -30.15 12.22
CA SER A 80 -6.37 -30.75 10.98
C SER A 80 -7.63 -31.59 11.18
N HIS A 81 -7.89 -32.09 12.39
CA HIS A 81 -9.09 -32.86 12.70
C HIS A 81 -10.26 -31.97 13.14
N ARG A 82 -9.98 -30.79 13.70
CA ARG A 82 -11.00 -29.90 14.29
C ARG A 82 -11.12 -28.52 13.66
N SER A 83 -10.37 -28.22 12.59
CA SER A 83 -10.53 -26.96 11.84
C SER A 83 -11.96 -26.74 11.33
N HIS A 84 -12.75 -27.81 11.21
CA HIS A 84 -14.16 -27.79 10.83
C HIS A 84 -15.14 -27.79 12.02
N SER A 85 -14.76 -28.34 13.18
CA SER A 85 -15.66 -28.51 14.33
C SER A 85 -15.58 -27.39 15.37
N GLY A 86 -14.63 -26.46 15.23
CA GLY A 86 -14.64 -25.19 15.97
C GLY A 86 -14.43 -25.31 17.48
N GLY A 87 -13.71 -26.33 17.97
CA GLY A 87 -13.40 -26.52 19.40
C GLY A 87 -12.10 -25.81 19.84
N SER A 88 -12.01 -25.43 21.13
CA SER A 88 -10.84 -24.77 21.71
C SER A 88 -9.81 -25.77 22.18
N VAL A 89 -8.54 -25.38 22.11
CA VAL A 89 -7.43 -26.16 22.66
C VAL A 89 -7.55 -26.28 24.19
N PHE A 90 -8.21 -25.33 24.85
CA PHE A 90 -8.49 -25.38 26.30
C PHE A 90 -9.52 -26.43 26.71
N GLU A 91 -10.22 -27.06 25.76
CA GLU A 91 -11.09 -28.21 26.06
C GLU A 91 -10.29 -29.43 26.53
N HIS A 92 -8.99 -29.49 26.21
CA HIS A 92 -8.13 -30.59 26.61
C HIS A 92 -7.42 -30.29 27.93
N VAL A 93 -7.54 -31.21 28.88
CA VAL A 93 -6.66 -31.23 30.05
C VAL A 93 -5.22 -31.38 29.56
N ASN A 94 -4.29 -30.60 30.14
CA ASN A 94 -2.88 -30.57 29.75
C ASN A 94 -2.62 -30.20 28.29
N TRP A 95 -3.46 -29.34 27.71
CA TRP A 95 -3.35 -28.87 26.32
C TRP A 95 -1.95 -28.32 25.93
N TRP A 96 -1.16 -27.86 26.90
CA TRP A 96 0.21 -27.34 26.70
C TRP A 96 1.23 -28.44 26.37
N GLN A 97 0.89 -29.71 26.60
CA GLN A 97 1.72 -30.88 26.29
C GLN A 97 1.46 -31.46 24.89
N ILE A 98 0.37 -31.08 24.24
CA ILE A 98 -0.02 -31.63 22.93
C ILE A 98 0.84 -31.02 21.82
N GLU A 99 1.49 -31.87 21.01
CA GLU A 99 2.23 -31.44 19.83
C GLU A 99 1.26 -31.04 18.72
N ARG A 100 1.45 -29.84 18.16
CA ARG A 100 0.52 -29.27 17.18
C ARG A 100 1.12 -29.34 15.78
N LYS A 101 0.42 -30.01 14.88
CA LYS A 101 0.81 -30.06 13.47
C LYS A 101 0.33 -28.81 12.75
N ALA A 102 1.25 -27.93 12.41
CA ALA A 102 0.89 -26.70 11.72
C ALA A 102 0.35 -26.99 10.31
N ASN A 103 -0.94 -26.67 10.06
CA ASN A 103 -1.49 -26.68 8.71
C ASN A 103 -1.16 -25.35 7.99
N HIS A 104 0.06 -25.27 7.46
CA HIS A 104 0.54 -24.08 6.76
C HIS A 104 -0.35 -23.68 5.56
N LEU A 105 -0.88 -24.67 4.83
CA LEU A 105 -1.73 -24.43 3.66
C LEU A 105 -3.11 -23.89 4.06
N GLY A 106 -3.75 -24.48 5.06
CA GLY A 106 -5.02 -23.99 5.61
C GLY A 106 -4.88 -22.57 6.16
N LYS A 107 -3.80 -22.30 6.89
CA LYS A 107 -3.45 -20.97 7.39
C LYS A 107 -3.30 -19.96 6.25
N LEU A 108 -2.51 -20.28 5.22
CA LEU A 108 -2.32 -19.41 4.06
C LEU A 108 -3.65 -19.13 3.36
N ARG A 109 -4.48 -20.16 3.13
CA ARG A 109 -5.80 -20.00 2.50
C ARG A 109 -6.70 -19.04 3.26
N VAL A 110 -6.75 -19.15 4.60
CA VAL A 110 -7.57 -18.26 5.43
C VAL A 110 -7.05 -16.82 5.41
N VAL A 111 -5.73 -16.63 5.51
CA VAL A 111 -5.11 -15.30 5.41
C VAL A 111 -5.39 -14.66 4.05
N LEU A 112 -5.24 -15.42 2.96
CA LEU A 112 -5.51 -14.94 1.61
C LEU A 112 -6.98 -14.56 1.45
N ALA A 113 -7.92 -15.41 1.87
CA ALA A 113 -9.34 -15.10 1.81
C ALA A 113 -9.70 -13.86 2.65
N GLU A 114 -9.08 -13.70 3.82
CA GLU A 114 -9.28 -12.55 4.67
C GLU A 114 -8.71 -11.24 4.09
N ILE A 115 -7.60 -11.31 3.37
CA ILE A 115 -6.95 -10.13 2.78
C ILE A 115 -7.59 -9.75 1.45
N PHE A 116 -7.74 -10.72 0.54
CA PHE A 116 -8.24 -10.45 -0.80
C PHE A 116 -9.76 -10.34 -0.86
N LEU A 117 -10.50 -11.14 -0.10
CA LEU A 117 -11.98 -11.15 -0.14
C LEU A 117 -12.63 -10.44 1.04
N LEU A 118 -11.85 -9.97 2.02
CA LEU A 118 -12.37 -9.39 3.26
C LEU A 118 -13.37 -10.33 3.93
N LYS A 119 -13.05 -11.64 3.96
CA LYS A 119 -13.99 -12.69 4.39
C LYS A 119 -14.63 -12.41 5.75
N GLY A 120 -13.89 -11.90 6.73
CA GLY A 120 -14.45 -11.52 8.03
C GLY A 120 -15.55 -10.44 7.94
N VAL A 121 -15.37 -9.44 7.07
CA VAL A 121 -16.38 -8.40 6.83
C VAL A 121 -17.54 -8.96 6.02
N HIS A 122 -17.27 -9.80 5.02
CA HIS A 122 -18.31 -10.47 4.25
C HIS A 122 -19.25 -11.29 5.15
N ASP A 123 -18.69 -12.08 6.06
CA ASP A 123 -19.45 -13.01 6.87
C ASP A 123 -20.24 -12.30 8.00
N ASN A 124 -19.71 -11.20 8.55
CA ASN A 124 -20.33 -10.50 9.69
C ASN A 124 -21.09 -9.21 9.32
N ASN A 125 -20.76 -8.57 8.20
CA ASN A 125 -21.38 -7.31 7.77
C ASN A 125 -21.37 -7.17 6.24
N ARG A 126 -22.29 -7.89 5.57
CA ARG A 126 -22.44 -7.85 4.11
C ARG A 126 -22.67 -6.45 3.56
N ALA A 127 -23.41 -5.61 4.28
CA ALA A 127 -23.69 -4.25 3.85
C ALA A 127 -22.40 -3.41 3.78
N LEU A 128 -21.52 -3.53 4.77
CA LEU A 128 -20.21 -2.89 4.76
C LEU A 128 -19.29 -3.53 3.72
N TRP A 129 -19.36 -4.85 3.54
CA TRP A 129 -18.58 -5.57 2.54
C TRP A 129 -18.84 -5.07 1.12
N LEU A 130 -20.11 -4.89 0.72
CA LEU A 130 -20.48 -4.40 -0.61
C LEU A 130 -19.88 -3.03 -0.96
N ARG A 131 -19.49 -2.24 0.04
CA ARG A 131 -18.87 -0.90 -0.14
C ARG A 131 -17.36 -0.96 0.03
N SER A 132 -16.88 -1.73 1.00
CA SER A 132 -15.45 -1.86 1.30
C SER A 132 -14.71 -2.75 0.30
N TYR A 133 -15.34 -3.79 -0.24
CA TYR A 133 -14.70 -4.70 -1.19
C TYR A 133 -14.33 -4.00 -2.51
N PRO A 134 -15.20 -3.20 -3.15
CA PRO A 134 -14.79 -2.39 -4.32
C PRO A 134 -13.58 -1.49 -4.03
N PHE A 135 -13.53 -0.83 -2.88
CA PHE A 135 -12.37 -0.01 -2.52
C PHE A 135 -11.07 -0.84 -2.50
N HIS A 136 -11.09 -2.02 -1.86
CA HIS A 136 -9.91 -2.88 -1.79
C HIS A 136 -9.55 -3.50 -3.15
N LEU A 137 -10.55 -3.93 -3.93
CA LEU A 137 -10.34 -4.42 -5.28
C LEU A 137 -9.69 -3.35 -6.16
N GLY A 138 -10.15 -2.10 -6.06
CA GLY A 138 -9.54 -0.96 -6.72
C GLY A 138 -8.08 -0.76 -6.33
N LEU A 139 -7.74 -0.86 -5.03
CA LEU A 139 -6.35 -0.83 -4.56
C LEU A 139 -5.51 -1.98 -5.13
N PHE A 140 -6.03 -3.21 -5.19
CA PHE A 140 -5.30 -4.34 -5.76
C PHE A 140 -5.05 -4.15 -7.26
N LEU A 141 -6.03 -3.65 -8.00
CA LEU A 141 -5.88 -3.31 -9.41
C LEU A 141 -4.87 -2.17 -9.61
N GLN A 142 -4.83 -1.18 -8.73
CA GLN A 142 -3.83 -0.10 -8.77
C GLN A 142 -2.42 -0.61 -8.46
N CYS A 143 -2.26 -1.54 -7.51
CA CYS A 143 -0.99 -2.22 -7.30
C CYS A 143 -0.56 -3.01 -8.55
N ALA A 144 -1.48 -3.76 -9.16
CA ALA A 144 -1.21 -4.49 -10.39
C ALA A 144 -0.83 -3.55 -11.54
N PHE A 145 -1.54 -2.42 -11.68
CA PHE A 145 -1.25 -1.36 -12.65
C PHE A 145 0.16 -0.79 -12.47
N ALA A 146 0.57 -0.47 -11.24
CA ALA A 146 1.92 0.01 -10.95
C ALA A 146 2.99 -1.03 -11.33
N VAL A 147 2.78 -2.31 -11.03
CA VAL A 147 3.69 -3.38 -11.43
C VAL A 147 3.77 -3.51 -12.96
N LEU A 148 2.63 -3.48 -13.64
CA LEU A 148 2.56 -3.57 -15.10
C LEU A 148 3.20 -2.35 -15.78
N LEU A 149 3.04 -1.14 -15.24
CA LEU A 149 3.72 0.06 -15.69
C LEU A 149 5.23 -0.07 -15.60
N VAL A 150 5.75 -0.53 -14.46
CA VAL A 150 7.20 -0.74 -14.27
C VAL A 150 7.71 -1.85 -15.20
N ALA A 151 6.99 -2.97 -15.33
CA ALA A 151 7.35 -4.05 -16.23
C ALA A 151 7.38 -3.58 -17.70
N GLY A 152 6.37 -2.82 -18.13
CA GLY A 152 6.32 -2.22 -19.46
C GLY A 152 7.44 -1.22 -19.68
N ALA A 153 7.75 -0.37 -18.70
CA ALA A 153 8.84 0.58 -18.76
C ALA A 153 10.22 -0.10 -18.90
N LEU A 154 10.47 -1.17 -18.14
CA LEU A 154 11.69 -1.96 -18.24
C LEU A 154 11.79 -2.70 -19.59
N ALA A 155 10.66 -3.23 -20.09
CA ALA A 155 10.62 -3.85 -21.41
C ALA A 155 10.93 -2.85 -22.53
N GLU A 156 10.38 -1.62 -22.47
CA GLU A 156 10.73 -0.55 -23.40
C GLU A 156 12.20 -0.13 -23.29
N ALA A 157 12.76 -0.10 -22.08
CA ALA A 157 14.19 0.15 -21.89
C ALA A 157 15.07 -0.94 -22.53
N GLY A 158 14.57 -2.18 -22.58
CA GLY A 158 15.17 -3.31 -23.31
C GLY A 158 14.91 -3.32 -24.83
N GLY A 159 14.22 -2.30 -25.36
CA GLY A 159 13.95 -2.16 -26.80
C GLY A 159 12.62 -2.76 -27.27
N ALA A 160 11.76 -3.27 -26.37
CA ALA A 160 10.44 -3.77 -26.74
C ALA A 160 9.48 -2.60 -27.06
N GLN A 161 8.59 -2.80 -28.02
CA GLN A 161 7.51 -1.86 -28.32
C GLN A 161 6.24 -2.30 -27.61
N ILE A 162 5.90 -1.62 -26.50
CA ILE A 162 4.71 -1.91 -25.71
C ILE A 162 3.52 -1.15 -26.30
N THR A 163 2.81 -1.79 -27.22
CA THR A 163 1.60 -1.23 -27.85
C THR A 163 0.47 -2.26 -27.82
N PRO A 164 -0.81 -1.85 -27.76
CA PRO A 164 -1.94 -2.78 -27.77
C PRO A 164 -2.02 -3.65 -29.02
N HIS A 165 -1.41 -3.20 -30.12
CA HIS A 165 -1.38 -3.89 -31.41
C HIS A 165 -0.20 -4.87 -31.54
N ALA A 166 0.73 -4.87 -30.58
CA ALA A 166 1.82 -5.81 -30.56
C ALA A 166 1.29 -7.23 -30.24
N GLY A 167 1.86 -8.26 -30.87
CA GLY A 167 1.57 -9.64 -30.52
C GLY A 167 2.23 -10.08 -29.20
N GLY A 168 1.74 -11.18 -28.63
CA GLY A 168 2.39 -11.84 -27.49
C GLY A 168 2.43 -11.01 -26.20
N VAL A 169 3.55 -11.11 -25.47
CA VAL A 169 3.71 -10.52 -24.14
C VAL A 169 3.63 -8.98 -24.17
N ALA A 170 4.13 -8.33 -25.21
CA ALA A 170 4.12 -6.87 -25.34
C ALA A 170 2.69 -6.31 -25.45
N GLY A 171 1.84 -6.94 -26.26
CA GLY A 171 0.42 -6.58 -26.36
C GLY A 171 -0.34 -6.87 -25.07
N TRP A 172 -0.06 -8.01 -24.42
CA TRP A 172 -0.65 -8.34 -23.12
C TRP A 172 -0.27 -7.31 -22.04
N LEU A 173 0.98 -6.87 -21.99
CA LEU A 173 1.43 -5.83 -21.06
C LEU A 173 0.74 -4.49 -21.34
N ALA A 174 0.62 -4.08 -22.60
CA ALA A 174 -0.05 -2.83 -22.97
C ALA A 174 -1.53 -2.85 -22.57
N THR A 175 -2.27 -3.85 -23.04
CA THR A 175 -3.70 -4.01 -22.76
C THR A 175 -3.97 -4.24 -21.27
N GLY A 176 -3.13 -5.06 -20.62
CA GLY A 176 -3.22 -5.30 -19.18
C GLY A 176 -3.01 -4.03 -18.37
N THR A 177 -2.03 -3.19 -18.75
CA THR A 177 -1.80 -1.88 -18.11
C THR A 177 -3.02 -0.97 -18.27
N MET A 178 -3.58 -0.90 -19.48
CA MET A 178 -4.76 -0.08 -19.75
C MET A 178 -5.97 -0.53 -18.93
N VAL A 179 -6.28 -1.82 -18.94
CA VAL A 179 -7.42 -2.39 -18.21
C VAL A 179 -7.23 -2.26 -16.71
N ALA A 180 -6.06 -2.62 -16.18
CA ALA A 180 -5.78 -2.54 -14.76
C ALA A 180 -5.82 -1.09 -14.24
N GLY A 181 -5.25 -0.15 -14.99
CA GLY A 181 -5.26 1.27 -14.62
C GLY A 181 -6.66 1.87 -14.63
N THR A 182 -7.38 1.72 -15.74
CA THR A 182 -8.74 2.29 -15.89
C THR A 182 -9.75 1.66 -14.95
N ALA A 183 -9.86 0.32 -14.93
CA ALA A 183 -10.76 -0.39 -14.04
C ALA A 183 -10.36 -0.17 -12.59
N GLY A 184 -9.06 -0.15 -12.29
CA GLY A 184 -8.53 0.14 -10.96
C GLY A 184 -8.96 1.50 -10.46
N PHE A 185 -8.80 2.57 -11.25
CA PHE A 185 -9.21 3.91 -10.85
C PHE A 185 -10.73 4.03 -10.73
N ALA A 186 -11.49 3.45 -11.66
CA ALA A 186 -12.96 3.46 -11.61
C ALA A 186 -13.49 2.78 -10.34
N VAL A 187 -13.02 1.56 -10.07
CA VAL A 187 -13.48 0.78 -8.92
C VAL A 187 -12.97 1.37 -7.60
N LEU A 188 -11.74 1.89 -7.56
CA LEU A 188 -11.20 2.60 -6.39
C LEU A 188 -12.01 3.87 -6.09
N GLY A 189 -12.33 4.68 -7.11
CA GLY A 189 -13.12 5.89 -6.97
C GLY A 189 -14.53 5.59 -6.45
N LEU A 190 -15.22 4.63 -7.07
CA LEU A 190 -16.54 4.18 -6.62
C LEU A 190 -16.53 3.63 -5.19
N GLY A 191 -15.54 2.81 -4.84
CA GLY A 191 -15.37 2.27 -3.49
C GLY A 191 -15.07 3.35 -2.46
N SER A 192 -14.21 4.32 -2.80
CA SER A 192 -13.86 5.45 -1.93
C SER A 192 -15.08 6.32 -1.64
N LEU A 193 -15.86 6.64 -2.68
CA LEU A 193 -17.10 7.40 -2.56
C LEU A 193 -18.14 6.64 -1.73
N ALA A 194 -18.35 5.35 -2.01
CA ALA A 194 -19.32 4.53 -1.28
C ALA A 194 -18.99 4.43 0.21
N LEU A 195 -17.71 4.28 0.56
CA LEU A 195 -17.26 4.28 1.95
C LEU A 195 -17.38 5.65 2.61
N LEU A 196 -17.08 6.73 1.88
CA LEU A 196 -17.21 8.09 2.40
C LEU A 196 -18.68 8.42 2.72
N VAL A 197 -19.60 8.13 1.79
CA VAL A 197 -21.05 8.29 1.99
C VAL A 197 -21.52 7.45 3.17
N ARG A 198 -21.07 6.19 3.27
CA ARG A 198 -21.45 5.31 4.39
C ARG A 198 -20.96 5.85 5.73
N ARG A 199 -19.73 6.35 5.80
CA ARG A 199 -19.14 6.89 7.03
C ARG A 199 -19.79 8.21 7.46
N LEU A 200 -20.26 9.02 6.51
CA LEU A 200 -20.98 10.27 6.80
C LEU A 200 -22.44 10.02 7.25
N GLY A 201 -23.09 9.01 6.68
CA GLY A 201 -24.52 8.73 6.90
C GLY A 201 -24.83 7.77 8.05
N ASP A 202 -23.86 6.99 8.54
CA ASP A 202 -24.05 6.03 9.63
C ASP A 202 -23.50 6.62 10.95
N PRO A 203 -24.36 6.97 11.93
CA PRO A 203 -23.93 7.60 13.19
C PRO A 203 -22.89 6.77 13.94
N LEU A 204 -23.05 5.44 13.98
CA LEU A 204 -22.14 4.55 14.71
C LEU A 204 -20.74 4.54 14.10
N LEU A 205 -20.65 4.59 12.76
CA LEU A 205 -19.36 4.69 12.07
C LEU A 205 -18.77 6.08 12.26
N ARG A 206 -19.58 7.13 12.24
CA ARG A 206 -19.11 8.50 12.41
C ARG A 206 -18.51 8.75 13.80
N GLU A 207 -19.14 8.23 14.85
CA GLU A 207 -18.67 8.34 16.24
C GLU A 207 -17.32 7.64 16.47
N THR A 208 -17.07 6.55 15.74
CA THR A 208 -15.83 5.77 15.84
C THR A 208 -14.76 6.21 14.82
N SER A 209 -15.04 7.23 14.00
CA SER A 209 -14.13 7.72 12.97
C SER A 209 -13.31 8.91 13.44
N THR A 210 -12.06 8.96 13.01
CA THR A 210 -11.18 10.12 13.16
C THR A 210 -11.19 10.99 11.90
N GLY A 211 -10.80 12.26 12.01
CA GLY A 211 -10.68 13.15 10.84
C GLY A 211 -9.74 12.59 9.75
N ALA A 212 -8.70 11.84 10.16
CA ALA A 212 -7.79 11.18 9.23
C ALA A 212 -8.49 10.13 8.36
N ASP A 213 -9.52 9.44 8.87
CA ASP A 213 -10.24 8.42 8.10
C ASP A 213 -11.01 9.03 6.93
N PHE A 214 -11.59 10.22 7.11
CA PHE A 214 -12.24 10.98 6.05
C PHE A 214 -11.24 11.54 5.05
N LEU A 215 -10.14 12.12 5.54
CA LEU A 215 -9.08 12.64 4.68
C LEU A 215 -8.49 11.53 3.79
N ASN A 216 -8.24 10.35 4.33
CA ASN A 216 -7.73 9.21 3.56
C ASN A 216 -8.67 8.86 2.38
N LEU A 217 -9.98 8.72 2.64
CA LEU A 217 -10.96 8.40 1.60
C LEU A 217 -11.07 9.50 0.55
N LEU A 218 -11.01 10.77 0.96
CA LEU A 218 -11.01 11.92 0.03
C LEU A 218 -9.77 11.92 -0.86
N LEU A 219 -8.58 11.63 -0.32
CA LEU A 219 -7.34 11.58 -1.09
C LEU A 219 -7.36 10.44 -2.12
N PHE A 220 -7.87 9.26 -1.76
CA PHE A 220 -8.04 8.15 -2.71
C PHE A 220 -9.07 8.48 -3.79
N LEU A 221 -10.20 9.11 -3.43
CA LEU A 221 -11.21 9.55 -4.39
C LEU A 221 -10.64 10.60 -5.35
N ALA A 222 -9.93 11.60 -4.84
CA ALA A 222 -9.32 12.65 -5.65
C ALA A 222 -8.26 12.07 -6.61
N HIS A 223 -7.42 11.17 -6.12
CA HIS A 223 -6.44 10.47 -6.96
C HIS A 223 -7.10 9.63 -8.05
N ALA A 224 -8.17 8.89 -7.71
CA ALA A 224 -8.92 8.09 -8.68
C ALA A 224 -9.58 8.94 -9.76
N VAL A 225 -10.21 10.05 -9.38
CA VAL A 225 -10.81 10.99 -10.34
C VAL A 225 -9.74 11.61 -11.23
N LEU A 226 -8.61 12.03 -10.65
CA LEU A 226 -7.50 12.61 -11.40
C LEU A 226 -6.90 11.62 -12.42
N GLY A 227 -6.71 10.35 -12.03
CA GLY A 227 -6.25 9.30 -12.94
C GLY A 227 -7.23 9.04 -14.09
N LEU A 228 -8.53 8.96 -13.81
CA LEU A 228 -9.55 8.79 -14.87
C LEU A 228 -9.63 9.99 -15.81
N VAL A 229 -9.54 11.21 -15.28
CA VAL A 229 -9.54 12.44 -16.08
C VAL A 229 -8.28 12.50 -16.95
N THR A 230 -7.12 12.16 -16.40
CA THR A 230 -5.86 12.14 -17.16
C THR A 230 -5.89 11.08 -18.25
N PHE A 231 -6.38 9.89 -17.95
CA PHE A 231 -6.62 8.83 -18.94
C PHE A 231 -7.56 9.30 -20.07
N ALA A 232 -8.72 9.87 -19.73
CA ALA A 232 -9.74 10.23 -20.71
C ALA A 232 -9.34 11.40 -21.62
N LEU A 233 -8.53 12.35 -21.11
CA LEU A 233 -8.24 13.59 -21.81
C LEU A 233 -6.83 13.69 -22.38
N VAL A 234 -5.86 12.94 -21.84
CA VAL A 234 -4.44 13.16 -22.13
C VAL A 234 -3.67 11.88 -22.42
N ASP A 235 -3.80 10.85 -21.58
CA ASP A 235 -2.92 9.67 -21.60
C ASP A 235 -3.70 8.34 -21.67
N GLY A 236 -4.56 8.21 -22.69
CA GLY A 236 -5.47 7.08 -22.88
C GLY A 236 -4.79 5.71 -23.11
N ASP A 237 -3.49 5.68 -23.38
CA ASP A 237 -2.69 4.44 -23.51
C ASP A 237 -1.56 4.36 -22.46
N TYR A 238 -1.58 5.26 -21.47
CA TYR A 238 -0.55 5.42 -20.44
C TYR A 238 0.87 5.55 -21.00
N LEU A 239 1.04 6.23 -22.15
CA LEU A 239 2.32 6.42 -22.83
C LEU A 239 3.18 7.46 -22.10
N PHE A 240 2.59 8.58 -21.68
CA PHE A 240 3.31 9.62 -20.96
C PHE A 240 3.74 9.13 -19.58
N LEU A 241 2.82 8.51 -18.85
CA LEU A 241 3.10 7.97 -17.53
C LEU A 241 4.15 6.84 -17.59
N ARG A 242 4.02 5.89 -18.54
CA ARG A 242 5.02 4.81 -18.71
C ARG A 242 6.38 5.35 -19.15
N GLY A 243 6.42 6.34 -20.03
CA GLY A 243 7.65 7.02 -20.44
C GLY A 243 8.34 7.73 -19.27
N PHE A 244 7.58 8.34 -18.36
CA PHE A 244 8.11 8.90 -17.12
C PHE A 244 8.66 7.83 -16.19
N VAL A 245 7.92 6.75 -15.95
CA VAL A 245 8.37 5.61 -15.14
C VAL A 245 9.65 5.02 -15.73
N ARG A 246 9.74 4.88 -17.05
CA ARG A 246 10.96 4.45 -17.75
C ARG A 246 12.14 5.34 -17.42
N ALA A 247 11.98 6.67 -17.55
CA ALA A 247 13.02 7.63 -17.22
C ALA A 247 13.49 7.49 -15.75
N VAL A 248 12.55 7.27 -14.81
CA VAL A 248 12.88 7.03 -13.40
C VAL A 248 13.68 5.73 -13.23
N VAL A 249 13.23 4.60 -13.75
CA VAL A 249 13.94 3.32 -13.55
C VAL A 249 15.27 3.22 -14.31
N THR A 250 15.46 4.00 -15.39
CA THR A 250 16.73 4.07 -16.13
C THR A 250 17.62 5.24 -15.73
N PHE A 251 17.23 6.03 -14.72
CA PHE A 251 17.96 7.22 -14.27
C PHE A 251 18.23 8.24 -15.38
N GLN A 252 17.29 8.40 -16.30
CA GLN A 252 17.36 9.32 -17.43
C GLN A 252 16.44 10.52 -17.21
N ALA A 253 16.80 11.65 -17.82
CA ALA A 253 15.96 12.85 -17.76
C ALA A 253 14.60 12.59 -18.44
N PRO A 254 13.46 12.86 -17.76
CA PRO A 254 12.16 12.63 -18.34
C PRO A 254 11.84 13.63 -19.46
N ALA A 255 10.98 13.20 -20.37
CA ALA A 255 10.40 14.05 -21.41
C ALA A 255 9.50 15.13 -20.79
N ALA A 256 9.17 16.16 -21.58
CA ALA A 256 8.18 17.14 -21.14
C ALA A 256 6.80 16.49 -21.07
N LEU A 257 6.12 16.66 -19.94
CA LEU A 257 4.82 16.07 -19.66
C LEU A 257 3.71 17.14 -19.64
N PRO A 258 2.48 16.80 -20.05
CA PRO A 258 1.30 17.60 -19.77
C PRO A 258 1.08 17.75 -18.26
N TRP A 259 0.56 18.90 -17.83
CA TRP A 259 0.39 19.22 -16.40
C TRP A 259 -0.56 18.24 -15.66
N LEU A 260 -1.53 17.65 -16.36
CA LEU A 260 -2.43 16.64 -15.80
C LEU A 260 -1.67 15.38 -15.38
N VAL A 261 -0.71 14.94 -16.21
CA VAL A 261 0.16 13.79 -15.90
C VAL A 261 1.08 14.13 -14.72
N ASP A 262 1.62 15.35 -14.65
CA ASP A 262 2.39 15.80 -13.49
C ASP A 262 1.55 15.73 -12.21
N ALA A 263 0.30 16.21 -12.25
CA ALA A 263 -0.59 16.19 -11.11
C ALA A 263 -0.89 14.75 -10.67
N GLU A 264 -1.13 13.84 -11.62
CA GLU A 264 -1.34 12.42 -11.34
C GLU A 264 -0.12 11.79 -10.65
N ILE A 265 1.09 12.04 -11.19
CA ILE A 265 2.36 11.56 -10.60
C ILE A 265 2.53 12.09 -9.18
N LEU A 266 2.36 13.40 -8.98
CA LEU A 266 2.50 14.03 -7.66
C LEU A 266 1.47 13.48 -6.67
N SER A 267 0.23 13.28 -7.11
CA SER A 267 -0.84 12.69 -6.31
C SER A 267 -0.49 11.26 -5.89
N GLY A 268 -0.09 10.40 -6.83
CA GLY A 268 0.29 9.00 -6.55
C GLY A 268 1.52 8.92 -5.64
N CYS A 269 2.55 9.71 -5.91
CA CYS A 269 3.75 9.76 -5.07
C CYS A 269 3.46 10.27 -3.66
N SER A 270 2.56 11.24 -3.52
CA SER A 270 2.12 11.74 -2.21
C SER A 270 1.40 10.65 -1.42
N LEU A 271 0.51 9.88 -2.07
CA LEU A 271 -0.16 8.73 -1.44
C LEU A 271 0.84 7.66 -1.00
N ILE A 272 1.81 7.30 -1.84
CA ILE A 272 2.86 6.32 -1.51
C ILE A 272 3.63 6.73 -0.24
N ALA A 273 3.99 8.02 -0.12
CA ALA A 273 4.68 8.54 1.06
C ALA A 273 3.78 8.62 2.30
N TYR A 274 2.52 8.98 2.11
CA TYR A 274 1.56 9.29 3.19
C TYR A 274 0.93 8.04 3.82
N ILE A 275 0.45 7.08 3.01
CA ILE A 275 -0.26 5.88 3.47
C ILE A 275 0.45 5.13 4.62
N PRO A 276 1.77 4.84 4.59
CA PRO A 276 2.43 4.08 5.66
C PRO A 276 2.47 4.82 7.01
N LEU A 277 2.22 6.13 7.02
CA LEU A 277 2.17 6.98 8.22
C LEU A 277 0.78 7.05 8.86
N THR A 278 -0.25 6.48 8.24
CA THR A 278 -1.64 6.57 8.71
C THR A 278 -2.17 5.25 9.29
N HIS A 279 -3.47 5.22 9.62
CA HIS A 279 -4.22 4.02 9.95
C HIS A 279 -4.27 3.02 8.77
N MET A 280 -4.01 3.47 7.54
CA MET A 280 -4.03 2.60 6.36
C MET A 280 -2.90 1.58 6.34
N SER A 281 -1.81 1.78 7.09
CA SER A 281 -0.71 0.81 7.27
C SER A 281 -1.14 -0.62 7.65
N HIS A 282 -2.38 -0.79 8.12
CA HIS A 282 -2.94 -2.11 8.38
C HIS A 282 -2.82 -3.05 7.17
N PHE A 283 -2.75 -2.56 5.92
CA PHE A 283 -2.61 -3.41 4.74
C PHE A 283 -1.34 -4.29 4.79
N PHE A 284 -0.19 -3.72 5.15
CA PHE A 284 1.07 -4.48 5.21
C PHE A 284 1.24 -5.16 6.56
N THR A 285 0.85 -4.51 7.65
CA THR A 285 0.99 -5.13 8.99
C THR A 285 0.10 -6.36 9.10
N LYS A 286 -1.13 -6.35 8.53
CA LYS A 286 -2.02 -7.52 8.52
C LYS A 286 -1.33 -8.74 7.90
N TRP A 287 -0.64 -8.61 6.77
CA TRP A 287 0.09 -9.76 6.20
C TRP A 287 1.08 -10.41 7.19
N PHE A 288 1.87 -9.59 7.87
CA PHE A 288 2.94 -10.06 8.75
C PHE A 288 2.51 -10.40 10.17
N THR A 289 1.45 -9.77 10.70
CA THR A 289 1.08 -9.89 12.11
C THR A 289 -0.24 -10.62 12.30
N TYR A 290 -1.13 -10.68 11.31
CA TYR A 290 -2.48 -11.25 11.48
C TYR A 290 -2.45 -12.68 11.97
N HIS A 291 -1.51 -13.46 11.47
CA HIS A 291 -1.37 -14.85 11.89
C HIS A 291 -0.82 -15.03 13.30
N ARG A 292 -0.03 -14.07 13.80
CA ARG A 292 0.41 -14.06 15.20
C ARG A 292 -0.73 -13.58 16.08
N VAL A 293 -1.36 -12.45 15.72
CA VAL A 293 -2.45 -11.89 16.53
C VAL A 293 -3.65 -12.85 16.68
N ARG A 294 -4.02 -13.57 15.62
CA ARG A 294 -5.21 -14.45 15.64
C ARG A 294 -4.91 -15.89 16.07
N TRP A 295 -3.70 -16.38 15.81
CA TRP A 295 -3.32 -17.79 15.99
C TRP A 295 -1.89 -17.94 16.54
N ASP A 296 -1.42 -17.05 17.41
CA ASP A 296 -0.22 -17.33 18.22
C ASP A 296 -0.65 -18.14 19.43
N ASP A 297 -0.59 -19.46 19.27
CA ASP A 297 -1.00 -20.40 20.30
C ASP A 297 0.21 -21.02 21.02
N GLU A 298 1.43 -20.50 20.82
CA GLU A 298 2.65 -21.06 21.39
C GLU A 298 2.57 -21.09 22.94
N PRO A 299 2.64 -22.28 23.58
CA PRO A 299 2.56 -22.37 25.03
C PRO A 299 3.81 -21.79 25.68
N ASN A 300 3.63 -21.08 26.80
CA ASN A 300 4.75 -20.65 27.61
C ASN A 300 5.43 -21.87 28.28
N ARG A 301 6.65 -22.18 27.86
CA ARG A 301 7.48 -23.28 28.42
C ARG A 301 8.68 -22.70 29.17
N VAL A 302 9.20 -23.46 30.13
CA VAL A 302 10.45 -23.12 30.83
C VAL A 302 11.59 -22.97 29.81
N GLY A 303 12.35 -21.88 29.90
CA GLY A 303 13.43 -21.52 28.98
C GLY A 303 12.96 -20.96 27.63
N SER A 304 11.65 -20.81 27.40
CA SER A 304 11.14 -20.31 26.13
C SER A 304 11.33 -18.80 25.94
N ARG A 305 11.22 -18.34 24.69
CA ARG A 305 11.20 -16.90 24.36
C ARG A 305 10.07 -16.15 25.07
N ILE A 306 8.92 -16.82 25.24
CA ILE A 306 7.74 -16.26 25.92
C ILE A 306 8.08 -16.02 27.38
N GLU A 307 8.64 -17.02 28.08
CA GLU A 307 9.03 -16.90 29.49
C GLU A 307 10.03 -15.75 29.70
N ALA A 308 11.06 -15.66 28.87
CA ALA A 308 12.04 -14.56 28.94
C ALA A 308 11.40 -13.19 28.70
N THR A 309 10.39 -13.12 27.82
CA THR A 309 9.66 -11.89 27.52
C THR A 309 8.73 -11.48 28.66
N VAL A 310 8.02 -12.45 29.26
CA VAL A 310 7.17 -12.24 30.44
C VAL A 310 8.02 -11.76 31.63
N ARG A 311 9.16 -12.42 31.92
CA ARG A 311 10.07 -11.98 32.99
C ARG A 311 10.51 -10.53 32.82
N ARG A 312 10.85 -10.12 31.58
CA ARG A 312 11.21 -8.73 31.27
C ARG A 312 10.03 -7.77 31.51
N GLN A 313 8.83 -8.15 31.08
CA GLN A 313 7.61 -7.32 31.18
C GLN A 313 7.10 -7.19 32.61
N LEU A 314 7.32 -8.21 33.45
CA LEU A 314 7.02 -8.15 34.88
C LEU A 314 7.84 -7.07 35.60
N GLY A 315 9.01 -6.71 35.08
CA GLY A 315 9.82 -5.59 35.60
C GLY A 315 9.35 -4.20 35.14
N TYR A 316 8.32 -4.09 34.30
CA TYR A 316 7.80 -2.79 33.89
C TYR A 316 7.05 -2.13 35.05
N LYS A 317 7.27 -0.83 35.22
CA LYS A 317 6.54 -0.02 36.21
C LYS A 317 5.06 0.09 35.83
N VAL A 318 4.19 0.03 36.83
CA VAL A 318 2.75 0.12 36.65
C VAL A 318 2.32 1.57 36.86
N GLU A 319 2.05 2.30 35.78
CA GLU A 319 1.57 3.68 35.85
C GLU A 319 0.08 3.79 36.21
N TRP A 320 -0.65 2.67 36.15
CA TRP A 320 -2.07 2.65 36.46
C TRP A 320 -2.31 2.85 37.96
N ASN A 321 -2.99 3.96 38.29
CA ASN A 321 -3.23 4.39 39.67
C ASN A 321 -4.59 3.96 40.24
N ALA A 322 -5.23 2.92 39.68
CA ALA A 322 -6.46 2.42 40.26
C ALA A 322 -6.19 1.82 41.66
N PRO A 323 -7.03 2.09 42.68
CA PRO A 323 -6.78 1.62 44.05
C PRO A 323 -6.60 0.10 44.18
N HIS A 324 -7.24 -0.68 43.30
CA HIS A 324 -7.14 -2.14 43.28
C HIS A 324 -5.86 -2.67 42.59
N ILE A 325 -5.15 -1.84 41.82
CA ILE A 325 -3.88 -2.20 41.16
C ILE A 325 -2.67 -1.73 41.97
N ARG A 326 -2.81 -0.62 42.72
CA ARG A 326 -1.78 -0.06 43.61
C ARG A 326 -0.43 0.25 42.92
N GLY A 327 -0.43 0.50 41.61
CA GLY A 327 0.78 0.64 40.80
C GLY A 327 1.53 1.97 40.98
N ALA A 328 0.79 3.09 40.91
CA ALA A 328 1.24 4.47 41.16
C ALA A 328 2.62 4.89 40.60
N GLY A 329 3.14 4.22 39.56
CA GLY A 329 4.48 4.43 39.01
C GLY A 329 5.65 4.01 39.90
N THR A 330 5.38 3.47 41.10
CA THR A 330 6.39 3.07 42.07
C THR A 330 6.63 1.56 42.05
N LYS A 331 5.58 0.77 41.79
CA LYS A 331 5.64 -0.69 41.77
C LYS A 331 5.79 -1.23 40.35
N THR A 332 6.47 -2.38 40.24
CA THR A 332 6.52 -3.19 39.02
C THR A 332 5.34 -4.16 38.97
N TRP A 333 5.06 -4.72 37.80
CA TRP A 333 4.05 -5.78 37.67
C TRP A 333 4.37 -7.01 38.53
N ALA A 334 5.66 -7.33 38.76
CA ALA A 334 6.07 -8.37 39.70
C ALA A 334 5.66 -8.05 41.14
N ASP A 335 5.89 -6.81 41.59
CA ASP A 335 5.51 -6.36 42.94
C ASP A 335 3.99 -6.46 43.12
N VAL A 336 3.22 -5.92 42.16
CA VAL A 336 1.74 -5.97 42.21
C VAL A 336 1.22 -7.40 42.22
N ALA A 337 1.83 -8.32 41.47
CA ALA A 337 1.36 -9.71 41.38
C ALA A 337 1.74 -10.58 42.58
N THR A 338 2.75 -10.17 43.37
CA THR A 338 3.27 -10.95 44.51
C THR A 338 2.93 -10.34 45.86
N GLU A 339 2.54 -9.06 45.89
CA GLU A 339 1.99 -8.42 47.06
C GLU A 339 0.69 -9.14 47.44
N LYS A 340 0.75 -9.94 48.50
CA LYS A 340 -0.46 -10.47 49.13
C LYS A 340 -1.32 -9.27 49.48
N GLY A 341 -2.57 -9.27 49.03
CA GLY A 341 -3.55 -8.32 49.53
C GLY A 341 -3.50 -8.38 51.05
N VAL A 342 -3.18 -7.26 51.68
CA VAL A 342 -3.42 -7.07 53.11
C VAL A 342 -4.88 -7.44 53.33
N ASP A 343 -5.08 -8.43 54.20
CA ASP A 343 -6.34 -9.06 54.61
C ASP A 343 -7.57 -8.16 54.41
N GLU A 344 -8.56 -8.65 53.66
CA GLU A 344 -9.95 -8.19 53.81
C GLU A 344 -10.55 -8.75 55.10
#